data_AF-A0A182EQ21-F1
#
_entry.id   AF-A0A182EQ21-F1
#
_cell.length_a   1.000
_cell.length_b   1.000
_cell.length_c   1.000
_cell.angle_alpha   90.00
_cell.angle_beta   90.00
_cell.angle_gamma   90.00
#
_symmetry.space_group_name_H-M   'P 1'
#
loop_
_entity.id
_entity.type
_entity.pdbx_description
1 polymer ?
#
loop_
_entity_poly.entity_id
_entity_poly.type
_entity_poly.pdbx_seq_one_letter_code
_entity_poly.pdbx_strand_id
1 'polypeptide(L)'
;MALICSYRQCQSTTLKCKRTFQPIGHCCEICGSMLRFRTTIFNFDKFQKQVDSYKQENEILKENDLDIAILRIDHDDDSMPQYQIVVLAQEGAKRPFDEQIYYGILKDLAGLVQKNFGEVC
;
A
#
# COMPACT_ATOMS: atom_id res chain seq x y z
N MET A 1 3.04 -10.45 16.21
CA MET A 1 1.92 -9.57 15.77
C MET A 1 0.58 -9.83 16.47
N ALA A 2 0.42 -10.83 17.34
CA ALA A 2 -0.89 -11.13 17.96
C ALA A 2 -1.33 -10.11 19.03
N LEU A 3 -0.39 -9.56 19.82
CA LEU A 3 -0.68 -8.64 20.93
C LEU A 3 -1.24 -7.27 20.49
N ILE A 4 -0.77 -6.70 19.38
CA ILE A 4 -1.31 -5.41 18.90
C ILE A 4 -2.74 -5.61 18.37
N CYS A 5 -2.97 -6.70 17.68
CA CYS A 5 -4.28 -6.99 17.09
C CYS A 5 -5.33 -7.43 18.12
N SER A 6 -4.94 -7.96 19.28
CA SER A 6 -5.91 -8.36 20.32
C SER A 6 -6.69 -7.18 20.91
N TYR A 7 -6.18 -5.95 20.80
CA TYR A 7 -6.87 -4.74 21.26
C TYR A 7 -7.78 -4.11 20.20
N ARG A 8 -7.81 -4.66 18.97
CA ARG A 8 -8.56 -4.08 17.86
C ARG A 8 -9.75 -4.95 17.49
N GLN A 9 -10.95 -4.36 17.54
CA GLN A 9 -12.16 -5.00 17.05
C GLN A 9 -12.38 -4.65 15.57
N CYS A 10 -12.32 -5.65 14.69
CA CYS A 10 -12.49 -5.46 13.26
C CYS A 10 -13.97 -5.29 12.91
N GLN A 11 -14.30 -4.20 12.22
CA GLN A 11 -15.61 -4.01 11.62
C GLN A 11 -15.69 -4.74 10.28
N SER A 12 -16.87 -5.24 9.93
CA SER A 12 -17.09 -5.92 8.66
C SER A 12 -16.94 -4.94 7.48
N THR A 13 -16.09 -5.29 6.52
CA THR A 13 -15.82 -4.51 5.29
C THR A 13 -16.56 -5.05 4.06
N THR A 14 -17.31 -6.15 4.18
CA THR A 14 -18.02 -6.81 3.07
C THR A 14 -19.10 -5.96 2.40
N LEU A 15 -19.60 -4.93 3.08
CA LEU A 15 -20.56 -3.99 2.50
C LEU A 15 -19.90 -2.82 1.75
N LYS A 16 -18.58 -2.64 1.86
CA LYS A 16 -17.85 -1.49 1.30
C LYS A 16 -17.19 -1.78 -0.05
N CYS A 17 -16.79 -3.03 -0.30
CA CYS A 17 -16.16 -3.45 -1.55
C CYS A 17 -16.41 -4.93 -1.84
N LYS A 18 -16.31 -5.32 -3.12
CA LYS A 18 -16.52 -6.72 -3.56
C LYS A 18 -15.42 -7.68 -3.11
N ARG A 19 -14.20 -7.17 -2.96
CA ARG A 19 -13.01 -7.94 -2.57
C ARG A 19 -12.27 -7.21 -1.47
N THR A 20 -12.12 -7.89 -0.35
CA THR A 20 -11.32 -7.44 0.79
C THR A 20 -9.98 -8.20 0.78
N PHE A 21 -8.97 -7.63 1.43
CA PHE A 21 -7.70 -8.31 1.68
C PHE A 21 -7.08 -7.80 2.97
N GLN A 22 -6.17 -8.57 3.55
CA GLN A 22 -5.41 -8.19 4.74
C GLN A 22 -3.92 -8.00 4.39
N PRO A 23 -3.45 -6.75 4.28
CA PRO A 23 -2.03 -6.47 4.12
C PRO A 23 -1.22 -6.89 5.34
N ILE A 24 0.07 -7.18 5.14
CA ILE A 24 0.98 -7.43 6.26
C ILE A 24 1.09 -6.16 7.11
N GLY A 25 1.01 -6.32 8.43
CA GLY A 25 0.95 -5.21 9.40
C GLY A 25 -0.47 -4.75 9.74
N HIS A 26 -1.51 -5.25 9.05
CA HIS A 26 -2.90 -4.94 9.37
C HIS A 26 -3.56 -6.05 10.19
N CYS A 27 -4.40 -5.67 11.15
CA CYS A 27 -5.17 -6.60 11.97
C CYS A 27 -6.50 -7.01 11.34
N CYS A 28 -7.04 -6.21 10.42
CA CYS A 28 -8.35 -6.37 9.82
C CYS A 28 -8.24 -6.41 8.30
N GLU A 29 -9.21 -7.04 7.65
CA GLU A 29 -9.38 -6.91 6.21
C GLU A 29 -9.82 -5.50 5.83
N ILE A 30 -9.28 -4.99 4.71
CA ILE A 30 -9.55 -3.66 4.20
C ILE A 30 -10.07 -3.70 2.77
N CYS A 31 -10.70 -2.60 2.35
CA CYS A 31 -10.90 -2.26 0.95
C CYS A 31 -9.77 -1.35 0.50
N GLY A 32 -9.16 -1.67 -0.64
CA GLY A 32 -8.02 -0.92 -1.12
C GLY A 32 -7.48 -1.48 -2.42
N SER A 33 -6.24 -1.12 -2.74
CA SER A 33 -5.47 -1.76 -3.78
C SER A 33 -4.07 -2.05 -3.24
N MET A 34 -3.46 -3.14 -3.70
CA MET A 34 -2.15 -3.57 -3.20
C MET A 34 -1.29 -4.13 -4.31
N LEU A 35 -0.02 -3.78 -4.28
CA LEU A 35 1.04 -4.34 -5.09
C LEU A 35 2.02 -5.05 -4.17
N ARG A 36 2.36 -6.29 -4.52
CA ARG A 36 3.42 -7.06 -3.88
C ARG A 36 4.42 -7.49 -4.93
N PHE A 37 5.70 -7.34 -4.63
CA PHE A 37 6.78 -7.77 -5.52
C PHE A 37 8.00 -8.18 -4.69
N ARG A 38 8.90 -8.94 -5.31
CA ARG A 38 10.15 -9.39 -4.69
C ARG A 38 11.31 -8.98 -5.57
N THR A 39 12.40 -8.51 -4.97
CA THR A 39 13.61 -8.10 -5.68
C THR A 39 14.77 -7.93 -4.71
N THR A 40 15.99 -8.21 -5.16
CA THR A 40 17.22 -7.93 -4.42
C THR A 40 17.79 -6.54 -4.72
N ILE A 41 17.36 -5.92 -5.81
CA ILE A 41 17.89 -4.64 -6.32
C ILE A 41 16.77 -3.61 -6.27
N PHE A 42 16.55 -3.03 -5.08
CA PHE A 42 15.57 -1.98 -4.89
C PHE A 42 15.98 -1.05 -3.75
N ASN A 43 16.19 0.22 -4.08
CA ASN A 43 16.52 1.23 -3.10
C ASN A 43 15.24 1.71 -2.38
N PHE A 44 14.91 1.04 -1.28
CA PHE A 44 13.69 1.31 -0.51
C PHE A 44 13.63 2.75 0.01
N ASP A 45 14.74 3.29 0.53
CA ASP A 45 14.78 4.66 1.09
C ASP A 45 14.55 5.73 0.01
N LYS A 46 15.14 5.54 -1.18
CA LYS A 46 14.89 6.41 -2.35
C LYS A 46 13.42 6.34 -2.75
N PHE A 47 12.86 5.13 -2.83
CA PHE A 47 11.47 4.93 -3.20
C PHE A 47 10.50 5.53 -2.16
N GLN A 48 10.79 5.38 -0.87
CA GLN A 48 10.00 5.96 0.21
C GLN A 48 9.89 7.48 0.07
N LYS A 49 11.00 8.17 -0.18
CA LYS A 49 11.01 9.62 -0.43
C LYS A 49 10.18 10.00 -1.67
N GLN A 50 10.24 9.21 -2.73
CA GLN A 50 9.43 9.45 -3.94
C GLN A 50 7.94 9.27 -3.66
N VAL A 51 7.55 8.26 -2.87
CA VAL A 51 6.17 8.06 -2.45
C VAL A 51 5.70 9.21 -1.56
N ASP A 52 6.55 9.70 -0.65
CA ASP A 52 6.22 10.85 0.20
C ASP A 52 6.01 12.12 -0.62
N SER A 53 6.86 12.40 -1.62
CA SER A 53 6.64 13.49 -2.58
C SER A 53 5.35 13.29 -3.37
N TYR A 54 5.08 12.08 -3.87
CA TYR A 54 3.85 11.76 -4.60
C TYR A 54 2.61 12.01 -3.72
N LYS A 55 2.62 11.64 -2.44
CA LYS A 55 1.52 11.94 -1.49
C LYS A 55 1.29 13.44 -1.32
N GLN A 56 2.36 14.23 -1.29
CA GLN A 56 2.28 15.67 -1.12
C GLN A 56 1.78 16.38 -2.38
N GLU A 57 2.10 15.87 -3.56
CA GLU A 57 1.80 16.52 -4.84
C GLU A 57 0.48 16.04 -5.46
N ASN A 58 0.06 14.81 -5.19
CA ASN A 58 -1.11 14.22 -5.83
C ASN A 58 -2.43 14.72 -5.20
N GLU A 59 -3.18 15.51 -5.96
CA GLU A 59 -4.47 16.06 -5.52
C GLU A 59 -5.55 14.98 -5.36
N ILE A 60 -5.52 13.93 -6.20
CA ILE A 60 -6.49 12.82 -6.13
C ILE A 60 -6.41 12.11 -4.79
N LEU A 61 -5.20 11.87 -4.26
CA LEU A 61 -5.03 11.30 -2.92
C LEU A 61 -5.67 12.17 -1.84
N LYS A 62 -5.46 13.49 -1.90
CA LYS A 62 -5.99 14.44 -0.91
C LYS A 62 -7.50 14.57 -0.99
N GLU A 63 -8.05 14.71 -2.19
CA GLU A 63 -9.49 14.88 -2.42
C GLU A 63 -10.32 13.65 -2.04
N ASN A 64 -9.70 12.47 -2.11
CA ASN A 64 -10.33 11.19 -1.81
C ASN A 64 -9.99 10.64 -0.41
N ASP A 65 -9.33 11.43 0.44
CA ASP A 65 -8.89 11.03 1.79
C ASP A 65 -8.10 9.70 1.77
N LEU A 66 -7.19 9.54 0.81
CA LEU A 66 -6.40 8.33 0.61
C LEU A 66 -4.99 8.47 1.20
N ASP A 67 -4.38 7.33 1.51
CA ASP A 67 -3.00 7.23 1.93
C ASP A 67 -2.32 6.00 1.29
N ILE A 68 -1.00 6.00 1.31
CA ILE A 68 -0.16 4.94 0.76
C ILE A 68 0.73 4.38 1.88
N ALA A 69 0.60 3.09 2.18
CA ALA A 69 1.51 2.40 3.08
C ALA A 69 2.50 1.56 2.27
N ILE A 70 3.79 1.70 2.57
CA ILE A 70 4.84 0.87 1.99
C ILE A 70 5.55 0.07 3.09
N LEU A 71 5.85 -1.18 2.82
CA LEU A 71 6.48 -2.09 3.77
C LEU A 71 7.50 -2.98 3.06
N ARG A 72 8.70 -3.03 3.62
CA ARG A 72 9.68 -4.09 3.33
C ARG A 72 9.46 -5.24 4.31
N ILE A 73 9.40 -6.45 3.77
CA ILE A 73 9.15 -7.69 4.49
C ILE A 73 10.35 -8.58 4.25
N ASP A 74 11.24 -8.61 5.22
CA ASP A 74 12.36 -9.54 5.28
C ASP A 74 11.88 -10.81 5.99
N HIS A 75 12.07 -11.98 5.37
CA HIS A 75 11.83 -13.26 6.03
C HIS A 75 13.20 -13.86 6.35
N ASP A 76 13.35 -14.45 7.54
CA ASP A 76 14.64 -14.96 8.03
C ASP A 76 15.28 -16.00 7.10
N ASP A 77 14.48 -16.68 6.28
CA ASP A 77 14.91 -17.74 5.36
C ASP A 77 14.88 -17.34 3.86
N ASP A 78 14.36 -16.16 3.48
CA ASP A 78 14.30 -15.75 2.06
C ASP A 78 15.52 -14.90 1.68
N SER A 79 16.27 -15.36 0.67
CA SER A 79 17.38 -14.59 0.07
C SER A 79 16.94 -13.35 -0.71
N MET A 80 15.63 -13.12 -0.83
CA MET A 80 15.07 -12.03 -1.62
C MET A 80 13.99 -11.28 -0.83
N PRO A 81 14.19 -9.99 -0.53
CA PRO A 81 13.22 -9.22 0.23
C PRO A 81 11.92 -9.04 -0.57
N GLN A 82 10.81 -9.04 0.16
CA GLN A 82 9.48 -8.79 -0.39
C GLN A 82 9.02 -7.39 -0.03
N TYR A 83 8.43 -6.70 -0.98
CA TYR A 83 7.88 -5.36 -0.78
C TYR A 83 6.36 -5.39 -0.95
N GLN A 84 5.68 -4.59 -0.15
CA GLN A 84 4.24 -4.40 -0.20
C GLN A 84 3.94 -2.90 -0.27
N ILE A 85 3.11 -2.51 -1.21
CA ILE A 85 2.57 -1.16 -1.37
C ILE A 85 1.05 -1.28 -1.29
N VAL A 86 0.41 -0.50 -0.44
CA VAL A 86 -1.03 -0.51 -0.21
C VAL A 86 -1.56 0.91 -0.38
N VAL A 87 -2.61 1.07 -1.18
CA VAL A 87 -3.42 2.30 -1.23
C VAL A 87 -4.70 2.02 -0.45
N LEU A 88 -4.98 2.88 0.52
CA LEU A 88 -6.09 2.72 1.45
C LEU A 88 -6.72 4.08 1.80
N ALA A 89 -7.96 4.06 2.28
CA ALA A 89 -8.57 5.24 2.89
C ALA A 89 -7.88 5.58 4.22
N GLN A 90 -7.74 6.87 4.49
CA GLN A 90 -7.38 7.39 5.80
C GLN A 90 -8.47 7.07 6.83
N GLU A 91 -8.09 7.02 8.10
CA GLU A 91 -9.04 6.85 9.18
C GLU A 91 -10.01 8.05 9.24
N GLY A 92 -11.31 7.78 9.15
CA GLY A 92 -12.34 8.83 9.10
C GLY A 92 -12.62 9.40 7.71
N ALA A 93 -12.07 8.81 6.64
CA ALA A 93 -12.38 9.18 5.25
C ALA A 93 -13.90 9.22 5.01
N LYS A 94 -14.37 10.29 4.38
CA LYS A 94 -15.81 10.51 4.13
C LYS A 94 -16.26 9.96 2.78
N ARG A 95 -15.32 9.79 1.86
CA ARG A 95 -15.60 9.31 0.50
C ARG A 95 -15.84 7.81 0.49
N PRO A 96 -16.82 7.33 -0.31
CA PRO A 96 -17.02 5.90 -0.49
C PRO A 96 -15.83 5.27 -1.23
N PHE A 97 -15.66 3.96 -1.07
CA PHE A 97 -14.64 3.23 -1.82
C PHE A 97 -14.94 3.25 -3.32
N ASP A 98 -13.98 3.72 -4.12
CA ASP A 98 -14.01 3.69 -5.58
C ASP A 98 -12.82 2.88 -6.10
N GLU A 99 -13.12 1.70 -6.64
CA GLU A 99 -12.12 0.77 -7.13
C GLU A 99 -11.21 1.39 -8.22
N GLN A 100 -11.75 2.24 -9.09
CA GLN A 100 -10.99 2.82 -10.20
C GLN A 100 -9.94 3.82 -9.71
N ILE A 101 -10.27 4.63 -8.71
CA ILE A 101 -9.35 5.62 -8.12
C ILE A 101 -8.17 4.89 -7.46
N TYR A 102 -8.46 3.86 -6.67
CA TYR A 102 -7.42 3.10 -5.94
C TYR A 102 -6.51 2.33 -6.89
N TYR A 103 -7.05 1.74 -7.97
CA TYR A 103 -6.23 1.10 -8.98
C TYR A 103 -5.44 2.09 -9.84
N GLY A 104 -5.99 3.27 -10.11
CA GLY A 104 -5.30 4.35 -10.81
C GLY A 104 -4.02 4.76 -10.08
N ILE A 105 -4.14 5.06 -8.79
CA ILE A 105 -2.98 5.40 -7.94
C ILE A 105 -1.99 4.22 -7.87
N LEU A 106 -2.48 2.99 -7.71
CA LEU A 106 -1.60 1.82 -7.67
C LEU A 106 -0.82 1.63 -8.97
N LYS A 107 -1.44 1.96 -10.11
CA LYS A 107 -0.79 1.90 -11.43
C LYS A 107 0.32 2.93 -11.56
N ASP A 108 0.10 4.16 -11.07
CA ASP A 108 1.16 5.18 -11.01
C ASP A 108 2.33 4.73 -10.14
N LEU A 109 2.04 4.19 -8.96
CA LEU A 109 3.04 3.63 -8.06
C LEU A 109 3.79 2.46 -8.68
N ALA A 110 3.11 1.58 -9.43
CA ALA A 110 3.77 0.51 -10.19
C ALA A 110 4.72 1.08 -11.27
N GLY A 111 4.36 2.20 -11.91
CA GLY A 111 5.23 2.93 -12.82
C GLY A 111 6.48 3.49 -12.12
N LEU A 112 6.34 4.04 -10.90
CA LEU A 112 7.48 4.47 -10.09
C LEU A 112 8.38 3.29 -9.71
N VAL A 113 7.80 2.17 -9.31
CA VAL A 113 8.53 0.93 -9.01
C VAL A 113 9.33 0.49 -10.24
N GLN A 114 8.74 0.45 -11.42
CA GLN A 114 9.42 0.11 -12.69
C GLN A 114 10.59 1.05 -13.00
N LYS A 115 10.45 2.36 -12.79
CA LYS A 115 11.55 3.32 -12.98
C LYS A 115 12.73 3.05 -12.04
N ASN A 116 12.46 2.57 -10.82
CA ASN A 116 13.51 2.22 -9.86
C ASN A 116 14.18 0.87 -10.16
N PHE A 117 13.62 0.06 -11.06
CA PHE A 117 14.25 -1.15 -11.59
C PHE A 117 15.17 -0.89 -12.79
N GLY A 118 15.13 0.31 -13.39
CA GLY A 118 15.73 0.62 -14.70
C GLY A 118 17.14 1.24 -14.71
N GLU A 119 17.80 1.41 -13.57
CA GLU A 119 19.22 1.82 -13.52
C GLU A 119 20.11 0.59 -13.26
N VAL A 120 20.05 -0.40 -14.16
CA VAL A 120 21.10 -1.41 -14.25
C VAL A 120 22.02 -0.95 -15.37
N CYS A 121 23.23 -0.53 -15.00
CA CYS A 121 24.30 -0.10 -15.90
C CYS A 121 24.57 -1.09 -17.03
#